data_AF-A0A4U1ESF8-F1
#
_entry.id   AF-A0A4U1ESF8-F1
#
_cell.length_a   1.000
_cell.length_b   1.000
_cell.length_c   1.000
_cell.angle_alpha   90.00
_cell.angle_beta   90.00
_cell.angle_gamma   90.00
#
_symmetry.space_group_name_H-M   'P 1'
#
loop_
_entity.id
_entity.type
_entity.pdbx_description
1 polymer ?
#
loop_
_entity_poly.entity_id
_entity_poly.type
_entity_poly.pdbx_seq_one_letter_code
_entity_poly.pdbx_strand_id
1 'polypeptide(L)'
;MGAAAGLKADCEALLSRFQEMDSVRFEDFTDLWRSMKFGTIFCGRMRNLEKNAFTKEALALAWRYFLPPYTFQIRVCALYLLYGLYNTQLCQPKQKIRVAVKDWDEILKFQQDLINAQHFDAAYIFRKLRLDRAFHFTAMPTLLSYRMKKKIQRPEVTEDFKDPSDHVMKLITSDVLEEMLNVHDHYQRMKHIISADRSNPDKALSLIKDDFFDNIKNIVLEHQQWHKDRKNLSLKLKAKDGEEKSEGNSQQSERSERAESLAKIKSRAFSVFVEASKSRRHRQVKLDSSDSDSASSQGQTKATRKRINKETLKPAGGKMSSRNRGDMQNVHTEDKSLSLSMPVITEEEEENESFSET
;
A
#
# COMPACT_ATOMS: atom_id res chain seq x y z
N MET A 1 7.38 17.06 -13.26
CA MET A 1 7.11 15.59 -13.27
C MET A 1 8.41 14.87 -13.62
N GLY A 2 9.45 15.00 -12.79
CA GLY A 2 10.81 14.54 -13.12
C GLY A 2 11.69 14.13 -11.91
N ALA A 3 11.20 14.28 -10.67
CA ALA A 3 11.95 13.89 -9.47
C ALA A 3 11.99 12.37 -9.26
N ALA A 4 10.95 11.65 -9.70
CA ALA A 4 10.83 10.20 -9.55
C ALA A 4 11.87 9.41 -10.36
N ALA A 5 12.23 9.90 -11.56
CA ALA A 5 13.16 9.22 -12.45
C ALA A 5 14.61 9.28 -11.94
N GLY A 6 15.04 10.44 -11.43
CA GLY A 6 16.37 10.60 -10.84
C GLY A 6 16.54 9.76 -9.58
N LEU A 7 15.55 9.81 -8.67
CA LEU A 7 15.54 8.98 -7.46
C LEU A 7 15.59 7.48 -7.78
N LYS A 8 14.86 7.04 -8.81
CA LYS A 8 14.93 5.65 -9.28
C LYS A 8 16.34 5.30 -9.74
N ALA A 9 16.92 6.12 -10.63
CA ALA A 9 18.26 5.89 -11.15
C ALA A 9 19.32 5.85 -10.04
N ASP A 10 19.24 6.74 -9.05
CA ASP A 10 20.19 6.78 -7.92
C ASP A 10 20.09 5.52 -7.04
N CYS A 11 18.87 5.09 -6.73
CA CYS A 11 18.63 3.84 -5.99
C CYS A 11 19.12 2.62 -6.76
N GLU A 12 18.81 2.53 -8.06
CA GLU A 12 19.24 1.41 -8.91
C GLU A 12 20.76 1.39 -9.06
N ALA A 13 21.41 2.55 -9.23
CA ALA A 13 22.87 2.65 -9.28
C ALA A 13 23.53 2.17 -7.97
N LEU A 14 22.93 2.48 -6.81
CA LEU A 14 23.42 1.97 -5.53
C LEU A 14 23.24 0.44 -5.44
N LEU A 15 22.07 -0.08 -5.82
CA LEU A 15 21.79 -1.51 -5.81
C LEU A 15 22.73 -2.29 -6.75
N SER A 16 22.94 -1.80 -7.97
CA SER A 16 23.87 -2.40 -8.95
C SER A 16 25.31 -2.44 -8.42
N ARG A 17 25.82 -1.32 -7.88
CA ARG A 17 27.18 -1.28 -7.32
C ARG A 17 27.35 -2.21 -6.14
N PHE A 18 26.33 -2.30 -5.27
CA PHE A 18 26.38 -3.24 -4.16
C PHE A 18 26.35 -4.70 -4.64
N GLN A 19 25.60 -4.99 -5.69
CA GLN A 19 25.59 -6.31 -6.32
C GLN A 19 26.98 -6.69 -6.86
N GLU A 20 27.67 -5.76 -7.52
CA GLU A 20 29.02 -5.94 -8.05
C GLU A 20 30.09 -6.17 -6.96
N MET A 21 29.86 -5.71 -5.73
CA MET A 21 30.78 -5.92 -4.61
C MET A 21 30.77 -7.38 -4.09
N ASP A 22 29.83 -8.22 -4.54
CA ASP A 22 29.65 -9.61 -4.11
C ASP A 22 29.62 -9.79 -2.57
N SER A 23 29.12 -8.76 -1.88
CA SER A 23 28.96 -8.74 -0.42
C SER A 23 27.50 -8.49 -0.05
N VAL A 24 27.15 -8.96 1.15
CA VAL A 24 25.87 -8.73 1.83
C VAL A 24 26.05 -8.05 3.19
N ARG A 25 27.28 -7.64 3.53
CA ARG A 25 27.61 -7.05 4.83
C ARG A 25 27.17 -5.59 4.90
N PHE A 26 26.72 -5.19 6.09
CA PHE A 26 26.33 -3.80 6.32
C PHE A 26 27.51 -2.83 6.25
N GLU A 27 28.72 -3.25 6.63
CA GLU A 27 29.93 -2.44 6.55
C GLU A 27 30.20 -1.94 5.13
N ASP A 28 30.25 -2.87 4.17
CA ASP A 28 30.41 -2.58 2.74
C ASP A 28 29.31 -1.65 2.22
N PHE A 29 28.07 -1.87 2.66
CA PHE A 29 26.97 -0.97 2.33
C PHE A 29 27.21 0.45 2.87
N THR A 30 27.72 0.60 4.10
CA THR A 30 27.97 1.94 4.66
C THR A 30 29.09 2.68 3.93
N ASP A 31 30.11 1.97 3.44
CA ASP A 31 31.16 2.55 2.61
C ASP A 31 30.62 2.99 1.26
N LEU A 32 29.80 2.16 0.62
CA LEU A 32 29.11 2.52 -0.61
C LEU A 32 28.18 3.73 -0.40
N TRP A 33 27.37 3.73 0.66
CA TRP A 33 26.48 4.83 1.02
C TRP A 33 27.22 6.16 1.18
N ARG A 34 28.37 6.14 1.87
CA ARG A 34 29.23 7.30 2.10
C ARG A 34 29.91 7.77 0.80
N SER A 35 30.47 6.85 0.02
CA SER A 35 31.16 7.16 -1.24
C SER A 35 30.20 7.81 -2.26
N MET A 36 28.95 7.33 -2.33
CA MET A 36 27.90 7.92 -3.16
C MET A 36 27.28 9.19 -2.56
N LYS A 37 27.66 9.57 -1.33
CA LYS A 37 27.06 10.68 -0.56
C LYS A 37 25.53 10.57 -0.47
N PHE A 38 25.01 9.33 -0.44
CA PHE A 38 23.58 9.07 -0.57
C PHE A 38 22.75 9.64 0.60
N GLY A 39 23.38 9.87 1.75
CA GLY A 39 22.77 10.59 2.88
C GLY A 39 22.28 12.02 2.53
N THR A 40 22.80 12.62 1.45
CA THR A 40 22.42 13.97 1.00
C THR A 40 21.18 14.00 0.11
N ILE A 41 20.53 12.85 -0.15
CA ILE A 41 19.37 12.75 -1.04
C ILE A 41 18.19 13.63 -0.62
N PHE A 42 18.09 13.98 0.67
CA PHE A 42 17.06 14.85 1.22
C PHE A 42 17.47 16.34 1.30
N CYS A 43 18.72 16.68 0.96
CA CYS A 43 19.28 18.03 1.11
C CYS A 43 18.87 19.02 0.00
N GLY A 44 17.93 18.65 -0.86
CA GLY A 44 17.34 19.56 -1.85
C GLY A 44 16.53 20.69 -1.20
N ARG A 45 16.44 21.85 -1.89
CA ARG A 45 15.53 22.94 -1.49
C ARG A 45 14.09 22.53 -1.77
N MET A 46 13.47 21.82 -0.82
CA MET A 46 12.09 21.35 -0.89
C MET A 46 11.24 21.97 0.21
N ARG A 47 9.97 22.26 -0.09
CA ARG A 47 8.97 22.63 0.94
C ARG A 47 8.64 21.40 1.80
N ASN A 48 8.12 21.61 3.01
CA ASN A 48 7.82 20.49 3.93
C ASN A 48 6.87 19.43 3.34
N LEU A 49 5.84 19.86 2.60
CA LEU A 49 4.93 18.93 1.92
C LEU A 49 5.64 18.11 0.83
N GLU A 50 6.55 18.74 0.09
CA GLU A 50 7.35 18.09 -0.95
C GLU A 50 8.36 17.11 -0.33
N LYS A 51 9.00 17.48 0.79
CA LYS A 51 9.88 16.57 1.56
C LYS A 51 9.12 15.32 2.00
N ASN A 52 7.90 15.48 2.52
CA ASN A 52 7.07 14.36 2.94
C ASN A 52 6.67 13.46 1.76
N ALA A 53 6.30 14.07 0.62
CA ALA A 53 5.96 13.32 -0.58
C ALA A 53 7.17 12.54 -1.13
N PHE A 54 8.31 13.22 -1.24
CA PHE A 54 9.58 12.64 -1.69
C PHE A 54 10.03 11.49 -0.80
N THR A 55 9.99 11.67 0.53
CA THR A 55 10.40 10.62 1.47
C THR A 55 9.49 9.40 1.38
N LYS A 56 8.17 9.59 1.26
CA LYS A 56 7.23 8.49 1.03
C LYS A 56 7.54 7.75 -0.27
N GLU A 57 7.89 8.48 -1.33
CA GLU A 57 8.24 7.91 -2.62
C GLU A 57 9.57 7.12 -2.55
N ALA A 58 10.60 7.65 -1.89
CA ALA A 58 11.88 6.98 -1.69
C ALA A 58 11.73 5.68 -0.89
N LEU A 59 11.00 5.73 0.23
CA LEU A 59 10.73 4.53 1.03
C LEU A 59 9.90 3.50 0.25
N ALA A 60 8.88 3.95 -0.49
CA ALA A 60 8.06 3.06 -1.32
C ALA A 60 8.85 2.44 -2.48
N LEU A 61 9.82 3.16 -3.04
CA LEU A 61 10.70 2.66 -4.08
C LEU A 61 11.66 1.60 -3.52
N ALA A 62 12.37 1.90 -2.44
CA ALA A 62 13.28 0.94 -1.79
C ALA A 62 12.53 -0.32 -1.33
N TRP A 63 11.30 -0.16 -0.83
CA TRP A 63 10.42 -1.27 -0.44
C TRP A 63 10.14 -2.25 -1.58
N ARG A 64 10.07 -1.77 -2.84
CA ARG A 64 9.84 -2.67 -3.99
C ARG A 64 10.99 -3.64 -4.18
N TYR A 65 12.24 -3.18 -4.04
CA TYR A 65 13.43 -4.02 -4.21
C TYR A 65 13.63 -5.01 -3.05
N PHE A 66 13.02 -4.75 -1.90
CA PHE A 66 13.05 -5.65 -0.75
C PHE A 66 12.19 -6.91 -0.91
N LEU A 67 11.18 -6.86 -1.78
CA LEU A 67 10.25 -7.97 -2.00
C LEU A 67 10.68 -8.86 -3.18
N PRO A 68 10.23 -10.13 -3.26
CA PRO A 68 10.43 -10.96 -4.44
C PRO A 68 9.92 -10.26 -5.72
N PRO A 69 10.54 -10.51 -6.90
CA PRO A 69 11.42 -11.64 -7.24
C PRO A 69 12.94 -11.32 -7.25
N TYR A 70 13.38 -10.26 -6.56
CA TYR A 70 14.79 -9.87 -6.57
C TYR A 70 15.68 -10.86 -5.81
N THR A 71 16.97 -10.90 -6.17
CA THR A 71 17.97 -11.77 -5.53
C THR A 71 18.09 -11.50 -4.04
N PHE A 72 18.62 -12.49 -3.30
CA PHE A 72 18.90 -12.34 -1.87
C PHE A 72 19.75 -11.09 -1.57
N GLN A 73 20.83 -10.89 -2.32
CA GLN A 73 21.73 -9.73 -2.16
C GLN A 73 21.02 -8.40 -2.39
N ILE A 74 20.21 -8.29 -3.45
CA ILE A 74 19.44 -7.06 -3.73
C ILE A 74 18.42 -6.80 -2.62
N ARG A 75 17.74 -7.83 -2.10
CA ARG A 75 16.80 -7.69 -0.99
C ARG A 75 17.50 -7.23 0.29
N VAL A 76 18.69 -7.76 0.60
CA VAL A 76 19.52 -7.30 1.73
C VAL A 76 19.92 -5.83 1.55
N CYS A 77 20.40 -5.46 0.36
CA CYS A 77 20.76 -4.08 0.06
C CYS A 77 19.56 -3.13 0.17
N ALA A 78 18.39 -3.55 -0.31
CA ALA A 78 17.14 -2.79 -0.19
C ALA A 78 16.72 -2.60 1.27
N LEU A 79 16.95 -3.59 2.14
CA LEU A 79 16.74 -3.46 3.58
C LEU A 79 17.68 -2.41 4.20
N TYR A 80 18.95 -2.41 3.82
CA TYR A 80 19.91 -1.40 4.24
C TYR A 80 19.56 0.00 3.72
N LEU A 81 19.10 0.09 2.47
CA LEU A 81 18.61 1.31 1.84
C LEU A 81 17.39 1.87 2.58
N LEU A 82 16.42 1.02 2.95
CA LEU A 82 15.28 1.41 3.79
C LEU A 82 15.73 1.97 5.14
N TYR A 83 16.71 1.31 5.78
CA TYR A 83 17.28 1.76 7.04
C TYR A 83 17.98 3.12 6.92
N GLY A 84 18.80 3.29 5.88
CA GLY A 84 19.47 4.55 5.58
C GLY A 84 18.47 5.68 5.36
N LEU A 85 17.53 5.50 4.42
CA LEU A 85 16.50 6.48 4.08
C LEU A 85 15.63 6.86 5.29
N TYR A 86 15.21 5.88 6.09
CA TYR A 86 14.36 6.14 7.26
C TYR A 86 15.08 6.97 8.33
N ASN A 87 16.39 6.81 8.48
CA ASN A 87 17.16 7.50 9.49
C ASN A 87 17.74 8.85 9.04
N THR A 88 18.01 9.02 7.75
CA THR A 88 18.52 10.29 7.20
C THR A 88 17.43 11.25 6.72
N GLN A 89 16.16 10.83 6.70
CA GLN A 89 15.05 11.71 6.33
C GLN A 89 14.99 12.98 7.21
N LEU A 90 14.61 14.09 6.59
CA LEU A 90 14.48 15.39 7.26
C LEU A 90 13.04 15.73 7.66
N CYS A 91 12.14 14.75 7.61
CA CYS A 91 10.72 14.93 7.93
C CYS A 91 10.47 14.91 9.44
N GLN A 92 9.65 15.84 9.92
CA GLN A 92 9.14 15.86 11.29
C GLN A 92 7.60 15.96 11.25
N PRO A 93 6.86 14.95 11.76
CA PRO A 93 7.35 13.65 12.23
C PRO A 93 7.94 12.79 11.10
N LYS A 94 8.76 11.78 11.46
CA LYS A 94 9.35 10.83 10.52
C LYS A 94 8.24 10.11 9.72
N GLN A 95 8.41 10.05 8.41
CA GLN A 95 7.58 9.22 7.53
C GLN A 95 7.93 7.75 7.73
N LYS A 96 6.88 6.93 7.83
CA LYS A 96 6.96 5.48 8.04
C LYS A 96 6.96 4.72 6.71
N ILE A 97 7.59 3.57 6.71
CA ILE A 97 7.61 2.62 5.60
C ILE A 97 6.24 1.95 5.53
N ARG A 98 5.51 2.13 4.41
CA ARG A 98 4.20 1.49 4.21
C ARG A 98 4.40 0.03 3.84
N VAL A 99 3.79 -0.86 4.62
CA VAL A 99 3.86 -2.31 4.44
C VAL A 99 2.46 -2.82 4.17
N ALA A 100 2.29 -3.61 3.11
CA ALA A 100 1.04 -4.32 2.90
C ALA A 100 0.98 -5.53 3.82
N VAL A 101 -0.13 -5.74 4.52
CA VAL A 101 -0.26 -6.88 5.46
C VAL A 101 -0.04 -8.22 4.76
N LYS A 102 -0.48 -8.34 3.50
CA LYS A 102 -0.28 -9.55 2.67
C LYS A 102 1.19 -9.93 2.42
N ASP A 103 2.09 -8.95 2.48
CA ASP A 103 3.52 -9.18 2.20
C ASP A 103 4.29 -9.56 3.48
N TRP A 104 3.65 -9.48 4.65
CA TRP A 104 4.33 -9.64 5.94
C TRP A 104 4.88 -11.05 6.17
N ASP A 105 4.15 -12.09 5.77
CA ASP A 105 4.60 -13.47 5.92
C ASP A 105 5.88 -13.75 5.11
N GLU A 106 5.99 -13.16 3.91
CA GLU A 106 7.18 -13.25 3.06
C GLU A 106 8.39 -12.56 3.71
N ILE A 107 8.14 -11.48 4.46
CA ILE A 107 9.19 -10.73 5.17
C ILE A 107 9.68 -11.51 6.37
N LEU A 108 8.78 -12.18 7.11
CA LEU A 108 9.16 -13.04 8.22
C LEU A 108 9.98 -14.25 7.76
N LYS A 109 9.61 -14.84 6.62
CA LYS A 109 10.42 -15.89 5.97
C LYS A 109 11.82 -15.37 5.61
N PHE A 110 11.89 -14.21 4.98
CA PHE A 110 13.18 -13.58 4.64
C PHE A 110 14.02 -13.29 5.89
N GLN A 111 13.41 -12.83 6.99
CA GLN A 111 14.12 -12.67 8.26
C GLN A 111 14.71 -14.00 8.75
N GLN A 112 13.96 -15.09 8.64
CA GLN A 112 14.45 -16.41 9.00
C GLN A 112 15.61 -16.85 8.09
N ASP A 113 15.52 -16.57 6.79
CA ASP A 113 16.60 -16.84 5.84
C ASP A 113 17.89 -16.09 6.21
N LEU A 114 17.79 -14.82 6.62
CA LEU A 114 18.93 -14.03 7.09
C LEU A 114 19.59 -14.66 8.32
N ILE A 115 18.79 -15.16 9.26
CA ILE A 115 19.29 -15.80 10.49
C ILE A 115 19.95 -17.14 10.15
N ASN A 116 19.31 -17.95 9.31
CA ASN A 116 19.82 -19.25 8.88
C ASN A 116 21.15 -19.11 8.12
N ALA A 117 21.26 -18.09 7.27
CA ALA A 117 22.49 -17.74 6.55
C ALA A 117 23.52 -16.96 7.41
N GLN A 118 23.26 -16.77 8.71
CA GLN A 118 24.14 -16.07 9.66
C GLN A 118 24.45 -14.60 9.30
N HIS A 119 23.58 -13.93 8.54
CA HIS A 119 23.67 -12.50 8.24
C HIS A 119 23.00 -11.67 9.35
N PHE A 120 23.60 -11.72 10.54
CA PHE A 120 23.03 -11.13 11.76
C PHE A 120 22.95 -9.60 11.74
N ASP A 121 23.80 -8.93 10.98
CA ASP A 121 23.75 -7.48 10.73
C ASP A 121 22.47 -7.08 10.01
N ALA A 122 22.10 -7.79 8.94
CA ALA A 122 20.83 -7.59 8.26
C ALA A 122 19.63 -7.91 9.15
N ALA A 123 19.67 -9.02 9.88
CA ALA A 123 18.63 -9.38 10.83
C ALA A 123 18.48 -8.31 11.94
N TYR A 124 19.59 -7.78 12.44
CA TYR A 124 19.61 -6.69 13.42
C TYR A 124 18.99 -5.42 12.87
N ILE A 125 19.31 -5.03 11.63
CA ILE A 125 18.74 -3.83 10.99
C ILE A 125 17.23 -3.95 10.84
N PHE A 126 16.73 -5.12 10.41
CA PHE A 126 15.29 -5.36 10.36
C PHE A 126 14.65 -5.24 11.76
N ARG A 127 15.26 -5.85 12.78
CA ARG A 127 14.81 -5.73 14.18
C ARG A 127 14.83 -4.28 14.66
N LYS A 128 15.86 -3.52 14.32
CA LYS A 128 16.01 -2.11 14.69
C LYS A 128 14.89 -1.25 14.11
N LEU A 129 14.57 -1.43 12.82
CA LEU A 129 13.43 -0.75 12.18
C LEU A 129 12.08 -1.06 12.86
N ARG A 130 11.89 -2.29 13.35
CA ARG A 130 10.70 -2.65 14.13
C ARG A 130 10.64 -1.92 15.47
N LEU A 131 11.74 -1.92 16.22
CA LEU A 131 11.84 -1.24 17.51
C LEU A 131 11.61 0.27 17.39
N ASP A 132 12.13 0.87 16.32
CA ASP A 132 11.95 2.29 16.03
C ASP A 132 10.55 2.63 15.49
N ARG A 133 9.63 1.63 15.43
CA ARG A 133 8.26 1.76 14.92
C ARG A 133 8.22 2.36 13.50
N ALA A 134 9.20 1.99 12.68
CA ALA A 134 9.38 2.53 11.33
C ALA A 134 8.31 2.06 10.34
N PHE A 135 7.67 0.91 10.59
CA PHE A 135 6.66 0.34 9.72
C PHE A 135 5.26 0.88 10.01
N HIS A 136 4.50 1.13 8.93
CA HIS A 136 3.09 1.45 8.95
C HIS A 136 2.35 0.39 8.14
N PHE A 137 1.62 -0.49 8.84
CA PHE A 137 0.85 -1.55 8.23
C PHE A 137 -0.41 -1.00 7.55
N THR A 138 -0.62 -1.44 6.32
CA THR A 138 -1.66 -0.92 5.42
C THR A 138 -2.26 -2.05 4.60
N ALA A 139 -3.47 -1.86 4.08
CA ALA A 139 -4.08 -2.84 3.17
C ALA A 139 -3.35 -2.90 1.82
N MET A 140 -2.88 -1.76 1.31
CA MET A 140 -2.16 -1.63 0.04
C MET A 140 -0.89 -0.79 0.20
N PRO A 141 0.22 -1.19 -0.46
CA PRO A 141 1.51 -0.51 -0.34
C PRO A 141 1.47 0.88 -0.99
N THR A 142 0.69 1.03 -2.06
CA THR A 142 0.44 2.32 -2.72
C THR A 142 -0.80 3.00 -2.14
N LEU A 143 -0.74 4.33 -2.00
CA LEU A 143 -1.90 5.11 -1.57
C LEU A 143 -2.94 5.13 -2.68
N LEU A 144 -4.14 4.64 -2.38
CA LEU A 144 -5.27 4.70 -3.30
C LEU A 144 -5.91 6.10 -3.21
N SER A 145 -6.08 6.76 -4.35
CA SER A 145 -6.82 8.02 -4.45
C SER A 145 -8.13 7.81 -5.20
N TYR A 146 -9.26 8.12 -4.55
CA TYR A 146 -10.56 8.15 -5.22
C TYR A 146 -10.56 9.28 -6.27
N ARG A 147 -11.02 8.99 -7.50
CA ARG A 147 -11.20 9.92 -8.65
C ARG A 147 -10.06 10.15 -9.65
N MET A 148 -8.97 9.39 -9.64
CA MET A 148 -8.04 9.41 -10.77
C MET A 148 -7.96 8.03 -11.41
N LYS A 149 -8.42 7.92 -12.67
CA LYS A 149 -8.01 6.86 -13.60
C LYS A 149 -6.54 7.06 -13.97
N LYS A 150 -5.65 7.19 -12.98
CA LYS A 150 -4.22 7.05 -13.24
C LYS A 150 -4.03 5.57 -13.50
N LYS A 151 -3.59 5.23 -14.72
CA LYS A 151 -3.02 3.90 -14.99
C LYS A 151 -2.03 3.66 -13.86
N ILE A 152 -2.30 2.68 -12.99
CA ILE A 152 -1.31 2.20 -12.04
C ILE A 152 -0.21 1.68 -12.94
N GLN A 153 0.81 2.49 -13.18
CA GLN A 153 1.99 2.04 -13.88
C GLN A 153 2.58 0.99 -12.96
N ARG A 154 2.41 -0.27 -13.34
CA ARG A 154 3.11 -1.37 -12.68
C ARG A 154 4.59 -0.99 -12.80
N PRO A 155 5.31 -0.92 -11.67
CA PRO A 155 6.73 -0.68 -11.75
C PRO A 155 7.33 -1.75 -12.66
N GLU A 156 8.02 -1.31 -13.72
CA GLU A 156 8.93 -2.17 -14.47
C GLU A 156 9.83 -2.86 -13.46
N VAL A 157 9.78 -4.19 -13.46
CA VAL A 157 10.64 -5.00 -12.62
C VAL A 157 12.00 -4.98 -13.30
N THR A 158 13.02 -4.47 -12.62
CA THR A 158 14.38 -4.39 -13.18
C THR A 158 14.91 -5.83 -13.32
N GLU A 159 14.94 -6.33 -14.56
CA GLU A 159 15.27 -7.75 -14.85
C GLU A 159 16.67 -8.13 -14.34
N ASP A 160 17.62 -7.19 -14.39
CA ASP A 160 19.02 -7.38 -13.98
C ASP A 160 19.20 -7.74 -12.49
N PHE A 161 18.21 -7.40 -11.66
CA PHE A 161 18.23 -7.66 -10.22
C PHE A 161 17.53 -8.96 -9.82
N LYS A 162 16.94 -9.68 -10.77
CA LYS A 162 16.34 -10.97 -10.50
C LYS A 162 17.42 -12.04 -10.46
N ASP A 163 17.16 -13.06 -9.66
CA ASP A 163 17.92 -14.30 -9.79
C ASP A 163 17.73 -14.81 -11.22
N PRO A 164 18.81 -15.07 -11.99
CA PRO A 164 18.72 -15.77 -13.26
C PRO A 164 18.16 -17.15 -12.94
N SER A 165 16.83 -17.22 -12.97
CA SER A 165 16.02 -18.38 -12.61
C SER A 165 16.32 -19.60 -13.52
N ASP A 166 17.28 -19.46 -14.41
CA ASP A 166 17.75 -20.38 -15.42
C ASP A 166 19.11 -21.01 -15.06
N HIS A 167 19.70 -20.80 -13.88
CA HIS A 167 21.02 -21.38 -13.58
C HIS A 167 21.07 -22.90 -13.78
N VAL A 168 20.07 -23.62 -13.28
CA VAL A 168 19.94 -25.08 -13.50
C VAL A 168 19.75 -25.42 -14.99
N MET A 169 18.97 -24.61 -15.72
CA MET A 169 18.72 -24.80 -17.15
C MET A 169 19.93 -24.45 -18.02
N LYS A 170 20.76 -23.52 -17.56
CA LYS A 170 22.02 -23.11 -18.17
C LYS A 170 23.12 -24.13 -17.91
N LEU A 171 23.11 -24.76 -16.73
CA LEU A 171 24.03 -25.83 -16.36
C LEU A 171 23.68 -27.14 -17.08
N ILE A 172 22.40 -27.50 -17.14
CA ILE A 172 21.93 -28.76 -17.73
C ILE A 172 21.32 -28.47 -19.09
N THR A 173 22.21 -28.21 -20.05
CA THR A 173 21.84 -28.01 -21.46
C THR A 173 21.55 -29.38 -22.11
N SER A 174 20.76 -29.41 -23.19
CA SER A 174 20.50 -30.62 -23.97
C SER A 174 21.80 -31.35 -24.34
N ASP A 175 22.81 -30.60 -24.74
CA ASP A 175 24.12 -31.13 -25.16
C ASP A 175 24.83 -31.86 -24.00
N VAL A 176 24.84 -31.25 -22.80
CA VAL A 176 25.44 -31.86 -21.59
C VAL A 176 24.68 -33.14 -21.20
N LEU A 177 23.36 -33.14 -21.35
CA LEU A 177 22.54 -34.30 -21.05
C LEU A 177 22.80 -35.43 -22.06
N GLU A 178 22.95 -35.10 -23.35
CA GLU A 178 23.32 -36.07 -24.39
C GLU A 178 24.72 -36.66 -24.16
N GLU A 179 25.70 -35.81 -23.82
CA GLU A 179 27.04 -36.26 -23.47
C GLU A 179 27.01 -37.22 -22.27
N MET A 180 26.24 -36.89 -21.23
CA MET A 180 26.12 -37.73 -20.04
C MET A 180 25.46 -39.08 -20.36
N LEU A 181 24.46 -39.10 -21.25
CA LEU A 181 23.85 -40.35 -21.74
C LEU A 181 24.87 -41.20 -22.50
N ASN A 182 25.63 -40.57 -23.41
CA ASN A 182 26.65 -41.25 -24.22
C ASN A 182 27.75 -41.87 -23.35
N VAL A 183 28.21 -41.14 -22.32
CA VAL A 183 29.19 -41.65 -21.35
C VAL A 183 28.60 -42.80 -20.52
N HIS A 184 27.35 -42.68 -20.05
CA HIS A 184 26.69 -43.73 -19.28
C HIS A 184 26.51 -45.02 -20.11
N ASP A 185 26.03 -44.90 -21.34
CA ASP A 185 25.85 -46.02 -22.26
C ASP A 185 27.20 -46.67 -22.64
N HIS A 186 28.25 -45.87 -22.83
CA HIS A 186 29.61 -46.40 -23.01
C HIS A 186 30.10 -47.17 -21.78
N TYR A 187 29.88 -46.64 -20.58
CA TYR A 187 30.21 -47.31 -19.33
C TYR A 187 29.46 -48.64 -19.17
N GLN A 188 28.15 -48.69 -19.45
CA GLN A 188 27.37 -49.92 -19.37
C GLN A 188 27.84 -50.96 -20.40
N ARG A 189 28.11 -50.55 -21.64
CA ARG A 189 28.71 -51.43 -22.66
C ARG A 189 30.05 -52.01 -22.19
N MET A 190 30.94 -51.17 -21.66
CA MET A 190 32.26 -51.60 -21.19
C MET A 190 32.14 -52.55 -20.01
N LYS A 191 31.24 -52.27 -19.06
CA LYS A 191 30.89 -53.15 -17.94
C LYS A 191 30.48 -54.54 -18.44
N HIS A 192 29.60 -54.63 -19.44
CA HIS A 192 29.20 -55.92 -20.04
C HIS A 192 30.36 -56.66 -20.75
N ILE A 193 31.29 -55.95 -21.36
CA ILE A 193 32.44 -56.56 -22.06
C ILE A 193 33.46 -57.15 -21.06
N ILE A 194 33.70 -56.46 -19.94
CA ILE A 194 34.68 -56.87 -18.92
C ILE A 194 34.14 -58.00 -18.03
N SER A 195 32.82 -58.09 -17.89
CA SER A 195 32.17 -59.13 -17.08
C SER A 195 32.40 -60.51 -17.68
N ALA A 196 32.99 -61.42 -16.90
CA ALA A 196 33.32 -62.79 -17.34
C ALA A 196 32.07 -63.60 -17.74
N ASP A 197 30.91 -63.27 -17.19
CA ASP A 197 29.61 -63.80 -17.57
C ASP A 197 28.79 -62.71 -18.28
N ARG A 198 28.49 -62.90 -19.57
CA ARG A 198 27.76 -61.89 -20.38
C ARG A 198 26.33 -61.63 -19.89
N SER A 199 25.81 -62.50 -19.03
CA SER A 199 24.44 -62.43 -18.53
C SER A 199 24.31 -61.66 -17.21
N ASN A 200 25.38 -61.53 -16.43
CA ASN A 200 25.37 -60.88 -15.11
C ASN A 200 26.61 -59.99 -14.95
N PRO A 201 26.47 -58.66 -15.08
CA PRO A 201 27.61 -57.78 -14.93
C PRO A 201 28.13 -57.78 -13.49
N ASP A 202 29.44 -57.74 -13.34
CA ASP A 202 30.09 -57.91 -12.05
C ASP A 202 29.70 -56.78 -11.07
N LYS A 203 29.24 -57.13 -9.87
CA LYS A 203 28.72 -56.15 -8.89
C LYS A 203 29.78 -55.12 -8.49
N ALA A 204 31.06 -55.51 -8.51
CA ALA A 204 32.19 -54.63 -8.22
C ALA A 204 32.33 -53.48 -9.24
N LEU A 205 31.83 -53.67 -10.47
CA LEU A 205 31.88 -52.66 -11.52
C LEU A 205 30.65 -51.74 -11.52
N SER A 206 29.65 -51.96 -10.66
CA SER A 206 28.40 -51.19 -10.61
C SER A 206 28.50 -49.97 -9.70
N LEU A 207 29.35 -49.01 -10.07
CA LEU A 207 29.59 -47.77 -9.33
C LEU A 207 28.46 -46.75 -9.50
N ILE A 208 27.79 -46.78 -10.65
CA ILE A 208 26.69 -45.87 -11.00
C ILE A 208 25.42 -46.71 -11.13
N LYS A 209 24.30 -46.20 -10.63
CA LYS A 209 22.99 -46.84 -10.78
C LYS A 209 22.53 -46.79 -12.24
N ASP A 210 21.86 -47.83 -12.70
CA ASP A 210 21.39 -47.92 -14.09
C ASP A 210 20.30 -46.88 -14.40
N ASP A 211 19.57 -46.41 -13.38
CA ASP A 211 18.54 -45.37 -13.47
C ASP A 211 19.07 -43.95 -13.26
N PHE A 212 20.39 -43.76 -13.18
CA PHE A 212 21.01 -42.46 -12.86
C PHE A 212 20.60 -41.36 -13.85
N PHE A 213 20.61 -41.68 -15.13
CA PHE A 213 20.24 -40.72 -16.18
C PHE A 213 18.76 -40.33 -16.11
N ASP A 214 17.88 -41.33 -15.98
CA ASP A 214 16.43 -41.10 -15.85
C ASP A 214 16.11 -40.30 -14.59
N ASN A 215 16.81 -40.56 -13.49
CA ASN A 215 16.68 -39.78 -12.26
C ASN A 215 17.08 -38.31 -12.46
N ILE A 216 18.21 -38.03 -13.11
CA ILE A 216 18.61 -36.64 -13.39
C ILE A 216 17.62 -35.97 -14.34
N LYS A 217 17.20 -36.66 -15.39
CA LYS A 217 16.20 -36.15 -16.34
C LYS A 217 14.88 -35.82 -15.62
N ASN A 218 14.41 -36.69 -14.73
CA ASN A 218 13.21 -36.46 -13.94
C ASN A 218 13.36 -35.26 -13.00
N ILE A 219 14.49 -35.13 -12.30
CA ILE A 219 14.78 -33.98 -11.43
C ILE A 219 14.79 -32.67 -12.23
N VAL A 220 15.39 -32.67 -13.42
CA VAL A 220 15.44 -31.50 -14.31
C VAL A 220 14.04 -31.13 -14.80
N LEU A 221 13.24 -32.11 -15.21
CA LEU A 221 11.86 -31.90 -15.64
C LEU A 221 10.97 -31.40 -14.49
N GLU A 222 11.16 -31.94 -13.28
CA GLU A 222 10.46 -31.48 -12.08
C GLU A 222 10.84 -30.03 -11.75
N HIS A 223 12.13 -29.69 -11.81
CA HIS A 223 12.60 -28.32 -11.62
C HIS A 223 12.03 -27.37 -12.68
N GLN A 224 12.00 -27.78 -13.96
CA GLN A 224 11.38 -27.03 -15.05
C GLN A 224 9.89 -26.79 -14.82
N GLN A 225 9.18 -27.81 -14.35
CA GLN A 225 7.75 -27.74 -14.09
C GLN A 225 7.47 -26.84 -12.89
N TRP A 226 8.17 -27.02 -11.79
CA TRP A 226 8.13 -26.13 -10.63
C TRP A 226 8.39 -24.67 -11.03
N HIS A 227 9.36 -24.45 -11.92
CA HIS A 227 9.69 -23.12 -12.41
C HIS A 227 8.56 -22.49 -13.23
N LYS A 228 7.98 -23.26 -14.16
CA LYS A 228 6.81 -22.85 -14.94
C LYS A 228 5.64 -22.54 -14.01
N ASP A 229 5.40 -23.36 -12.99
CA ASP A 229 4.33 -23.16 -12.04
C ASP A 229 4.55 -21.92 -11.17
N ARG A 230 5.78 -21.64 -10.76
CA ARG A 230 6.15 -20.42 -10.04
C ARG A 230 5.99 -19.16 -10.90
N LYS A 231 6.39 -19.22 -12.18
CA LYS A 231 6.12 -18.16 -13.17
C LYS A 231 4.62 -17.98 -13.40
N ASN A 232 3.88 -19.08 -13.52
CA ASN A 232 2.42 -19.07 -13.71
C ASN A 232 1.69 -18.55 -12.47
N LEU A 233 2.18 -18.81 -11.26
CA LEU A 233 1.64 -18.24 -10.02
C LEU A 233 1.89 -16.72 -9.97
N SER A 234 3.09 -16.29 -10.36
CA SER A 234 3.42 -14.86 -10.52
C SER A 234 2.52 -14.20 -11.57
N LEU A 235 2.24 -14.88 -12.69
CA LEU A 235 1.35 -14.41 -13.75
C LEU A 235 -0.13 -14.44 -13.33
N LYS A 236 -0.59 -15.45 -12.57
CA LYS A 236 -1.96 -15.54 -12.03
C LYS A 236 -2.22 -14.48 -10.95
N LEU A 237 -1.24 -14.18 -10.10
CA LEU A 237 -1.30 -13.04 -9.18
C LEU A 237 -1.35 -11.72 -9.96
N LYS A 238 -0.57 -11.60 -11.05
CA LYS A 238 -0.61 -10.45 -11.97
C LYS A 238 -1.89 -10.38 -12.81
N ALA A 239 -2.58 -11.49 -13.06
CA ALA A 239 -3.86 -11.54 -13.78
C ALA A 239 -5.03 -11.25 -12.84
N LYS A 240 -5.00 -11.68 -11.57
CA LYS A 240 -6.00 -11.28 -10.57
C LYS A 240 -5.96 -9.77 -10.26
N ASP A 241 -4.80 -9.13 -10.41
CA ASP A 241 -4.67 -7.66 -10.31
C ASP A 241 -4.95 -6.93 -11.65
N GLY A 242 -5.39 -7.62 -12.71
CA GLY A 242 -5.57 -7.05 -14.05
C GLY A 242 -6.77 -7.54 -14.86
N GLU A 243 -7.42 -8.63 -14.44
CA GLU A 243 -8.68 -9.12 -14.97
C GLU A 243 -9.69 -9.17 -13.83
N GLU A 244 -10.66 -8.25 -13.85
CA GLU A 244 -11.99 -8.55 -13.34
C GLU A 244 -12.54 -9.74 -14.14
N LYS A 245 -12.16 -10.96 -13.76
CA LYS A 245 -12.92 -12.15 -14.12
C LYS A 245 -13.70 -12.60 -12.90
N SER A 246 -14.94 -12.12 -12.93
CA SER A 246 -16.14 -12.75 -12.39
C SER A 246 -15.95 -14.22 -12.02
N GLU A 247 -15.76 -14.47 -10.73
CA GLU A 247 -16.12 -15.74 -10.09
C GLU A 247 -16.75 -15.43 -8.74
N GLY A 248 -17.98 -15.93 -8.54
CA GLY A 248 -18.68 -15.88 -7.26
C GLY A 248 -20.08 -15.30 -7.34
N ASN A 249 -20.96 -15.92 -8.11
CA ASN A 249 -22.37 -15.60 -8.35
C ASN A 249 -23.26 -15.51 -7.07
N SER A 250 -22.72 -15.65 -5.85
CA SER A 250 -23.47 -15.58 -4.60
C SER A 250 -23.51 -14.17 -3.98
N GLN A 251 -22.43 -13.39 -4.04
CA GLN A 251 -22.38 -12.07 -3.41
C GLN A 251 -23.00 -10.94 -4.25
N GLN A 252 -23.16 -11.15 -5.56
CA GLN A 252 -23.84 -10.19 -6.43
C GLN A 252 -25.35 -10.20 -6.21
N SER A 253 -25.97 -11.36 -5.93
CA SER A 253 -27.40 -11.45 -5.57
C SER A 253 -27.66 -10.64 -4.31
N GLU A 254 -26.87 -10.85 -3.26
CA GLU A 254 -27.04 -10.14 -1.98
C GLU A 254 -26.81 -8.62 -2.11
N ARG A 255 -25.86 -8.17 -2.96
CA ARG A 255 -25.63 -6.74 -3.22
C ARG A 255 -26.75 -6.11 -4.04
N SER A 256 -27.29 -6.82 -5.03
CA SER A 256 -28.43 -6.39 -5.83
C SER A 256 -29.69 -6.26 -4.97
N GLU A 257 -29.96 -7.28 -4.15
CA GLU A 257 -31.11 -7.30 -3.23
C GLU A 257 -31.02 -6.21 -2.16
N ARG A 258 -29.83 -5.94 -1.61
CA ARG A 258 -29.63 -4.80 -0.70
C ARG A 258 -29.86 -3.47 -1.41
N ALA A 259 -29.36 -3.30 -2.63
CA ALA A 259 -29.54 -2.07 -3.39
C ALA A 259 -31.03 -1.82 -3.72
N GLU A 260 -31.76 -2.86 -4.11
CA GLU A 260 -33.21 -2.78 -4.33
C GLU A 260 -33.98 -2.52 -3.03
N SER A 261 -33.58 -3.14 -1.93
CA SER A 261 -34.20 -2.91 -0.61
C SER A 261 -34.00 -1.46 -0.15
N LEU A 262 -32.80 -0.91 -0.32
CA LEU A 262 -32.51 0.50 -0.04
C LEU A 262 -33.28 1.43 -0.98
N ALA A 263 -33.44 1.09 -2.26
CA ALA A 263 -34.25 1.85 -3.19
C ALA A 263 -35.74 1.82 -2.81
N LYS A 264 -36.28 0.68 -2.35
CA LYS A 264 -37.65 0.54 -1.85
C LYS A 264 -37.87 1.29 -0.53
N ILE A 265 -36.89 1.29 0.37
CA ILE A 265 -36.94 2.09 1.61
C ILE A 265 -36.94 3.58 1.26
N LYS A 266 -36.08 3.99 0.32
CA LYS A 266 -36.03 5.39 -0.14
C LYS A 266 -37.34 5.79 -0.81
N SER A 267 -37.88 4.99 -1.73
CA SER A 267 -39.15 5.32 -2.38
C SER A 267 -40.31 5.38 -1.39
N ARG A 268 -40.36 4.52 -0.37
CA ARG A 268 -41.35 4.60 0.72
C ARG A 268 -41.17 5.83 1.61
N ALA A 269 -39.93 6.20 1.93
CA ALA A 269 -39.64 7.39 2.73
C ALA A 269 -40.02 8.69 2.01
N PHE A 270 -39.93 8.71 0.68
CA PHE A 270 -40.27 9.88 -0.15
C PHE A 270 -41.68 9.81 -0.78
N SER A 271 -42.41 8.68 -0.68
CA SER A 271 -43.80 8.58 -1.12
C SER A 271 -44.79 9.17 -0.13
N VAL A 272 -44.37 9.34 1.14
CA VAL A 272 -45.16 10.08 2.13
C VAL A 272 -44.97 11.56 1.84
N PHE A 273 -45.81 12.08 0.95
CA PHE A 273 -46.01 13.51 0.76
C PHE A 273 -46.66 14.08 2.04
N VAL A 274 -45.86 14.39 3.06
CA VAL A 274 -46.24 15.45 3.99
C VAL A 274 -45.92 16.75 3.26
N GLU A 275 -46.96 17.44 2.81
CA GLU A 275 -46.83 18.79 2.30
C GLU A 275 -46.40 19.71 3.45
N ALA A 276 -45.09 19.73 3.72
CA ALA A 276 -44.51 20.68 4.64
C ALA A 276 -44.80 22.08 4.09
N SER A 277 -45.50 22.90 4.89
CA SER A 277 -45.93 24.25 4.53
C SER A 277 -44.73 25.07 4.05
N LYS A 278 -44.66 25.30 2.72
CA LYS A 278 -43.57 26.06 2.12
C LYS A 278 -43.72 27.52 2.50
N SER A 279 -42.63 28.08 3.04
CA SER A 279 -42.45 29.51 3.29
C SER A 279 -42.91 30.36 2.11
N ARG A 280 -43.60 31.46 2.45
CA ARG A 280 -44.35 32.42 1.60
C ARG A 280 -43.59 33.05 0.42
N ARG A 281 -42.31 32.71 0.20
CA ARG A 281 -41.40 33.34 -0.77
C ARG A 281 -41.28 32.62 -2.11
N HIS A 282 -41.87 31.44 -2.28
CA HIS A 282 -41.81 30.67 -3.54
C HIS A 282 -43.18 30.30 -4.11
N ARG A 283 -44.17 31.18 -4.00
CA ARG A 283 -45.39 31.06 -4.82
C ARG A 283 -45.12 31.74 -6.16
N GLN A 284 -45.05 30.94 -7.22
CA GLN A 284 -45.11 31.48 -8.58
C GLN A 284 -46.49 32.12 -8.78
N VAL A 285 -46.48 33.39 -9.19
CA VAL A 285 -47.66 34.14 -9.59
C VAL A 285 -48.13 33.56 -10.92
N LYS A 286 -49.33 32.97 -10.96
CA LYS A 286 -50.02 32.69 -12.22
C LYS A 286 -50.48 34.03 -12.79
N LEU A 287 -49.96 34.36 -13.96
CA LEU A 287 -50.49 35.39 -14.86
C LEU A 287 -51.70 34.80 -15.57
N ASP A 288 -52.89 35.27 -15.25
CA ASP A 288 -54.07 35.06 -16.09
C ASP A 288 -54.22 36.28 -17.02
N SER A 289 -54.33 35.98 -18.31
CA SER A 289 -54.57 36.92 -19.41
C SER A 289 -56.06 37.06 -19.72
N SER A 290 -56.40 38.24 -20.25
CA SER A 290 -57.54 38.57 -21.12
C SER A 290 -58.72 39.32 -20.46
N ASP A 291 -58.70 40.63 -20.69
CA ASP A 291 -59.75 41.49 -21.25
C ASP A 291 -61.22 41.06 -21.12
N SER A 292 -62.02 41.91 -20.47
CA SER A 292 -63.23 42.49 -21.06
C SER A 292 -63.84 43.58 -20.15
N ASP A 293 -64.08 44.74 -20.74
CA ASP A 293 -64.91 45.82 -20.21
C ASP A 293 -66.39 45.41 -20.14
N SER A 294 -67.10 45.77 -19.06
CA SER A 294 -68.32 46.60 -19.09
C SER A 294 -69.13 46.58 -17.77
N ALA A 295 -69.35 47.80 -17.28
CA ALA A 295 -70.50 48.41 -16.56
C ALA A 295 -71.40 47.64 -15.55
N SER A 296 -71.45 48.24 -14.35
CA SER A 296 -72.61 48.64 -13.52
C SER A 296 -73.54 47.60 -12.86
N SER A 297 -73.64 47.63 -11.53
CA SER A 297 -74.76 48.25 -10.79
C SER A 297 -74.73 48.01 -9.27
N GLN A 298 -75.36 48.97 -8.59
CA GLN A 298 -75.56 49.23 -7.16
C GLN A 298 -75.91 48.06 -6.21
N GLY A 299 -75.58 48.25 -4.92
CA GLY A 299 -76.29 47.59 -3.81
C GLY A 299 -75.68 47.86 -2.44
N GLN A 300 -76.31 48.73 -1.65
CA GLN A 300 -75.90 49.17 -0.32
C GLN A 300 -75.93 48.06 0.75
N THR A 301 -75.16 48.21 1.84
CA THR A 301 -75.69 48.31 3.21
C THR A 301 -74.60 48.66 4.24
N LYS A 302 -74.98 49.55 5.15
CA LYS A 302 -74.22 50.04 6.31
C LYS A 302 -74.33 49.03 7.47
N ALA A 303 -73.30 48.93 8.32
CA ALA A 303 -73.33 49.50 9.68
C ALA A 303 -72.43 48.76 10.72
N THR A 304 -71.78 49.60 11.53
CA THR A 304 -71.53 49.50 13.00
C THR A 304 -70.44 48.58 13.61
N ARG A 305 -69.41 49.29 14.10
CA ARG A 305 -68.86 49.31 15.49
C ARG A 305 -68.38 47.98 16.12
N LYS A 306 -67.07 47.95 16.45
CA LYS A 306 -66.59 48.27 17.82
C LYS A 306 -65.08 48.53 17.86
N ARG A 307 -64.74 49.66 18.50
CA ARG A 307 -63.41 50.02 19.03
C ARG A 307 -63.04 49.09 20.20
N ILE A 308 -61.75 48.89 20.44
CA ILE A 308 -61.04 49.45 21.61
C ILE A 308 -59.52 49.40 21.35
N ASN A 309 -58.91 50.55 21.60
CA ASN A 309 -57.49 50.88 21.51
C ASN A 309 -56.72 50.39 22.75
N LYS A 310 -55.41 50.22 22.60
CA LYS A 310 -54.40 51.00 23.36
C LYS A 310 -53.02 50.75 22.72
N GLU A 311 -52.58 51.68 21.89
CA GLU A 311 -51.69 52.81 22.22
C GLU A 311 -50.21 52.43 22.16
N THR A 312 -49.66 52.70 20.97
CA THR A 312 -48.26 53.03 20.72
C THR A 312 -48.07 54.52 20.96
N LEU A 313 -47.02 54.93 21.66
CA LEU A 313 -46.29 56.19 21.40
C LEU A 313 -44.85 55.98 21.87
N LYS A 314 -43.83 55.79 21.02
CA LYS A 314 -43.20 56.63 19.98
C LYS A 314 -42.12 57.60 20.50
N PRO A 315 -41.13 57.93 19.63
CA PRO A 315 -39.74 58.18 19.98
C PRO A 315 -39.33 59.65 19.75
N ALA A 316 -38.11 60.02 20.15
CA ALA A 316 -37.25 61.06 19.56
C ALA A 316 -36.00 61.17 20.46
N GLY A 317 -34.79 61.47 19.99
CA GLY A 317 -34.31 61.85 18.68
C GLY A 317 -32.77 61.91 18.77
N GLY A 318 -32.10 61.74 17.64
CA GLY A 318 -30.64 61.85 17.58
C GLY A 318 -30.16 63.29 17.39
N LYS A 319 -28.86 63.51 17.66
CA LYS A 319 -27.93 64.28 16.81
C LYS A 319 -26.47 64.18 17.29
N MET A 320 -25.65 63.59 16.41
CA MET A 320 -24.31 63.96 15.92
C MET A 320 -23.15 64.51 16.80
N SER A 321 -22.00 63.86 16.56
CA SER A 321 -20.65 64.41 16.29
C SER A 321 -19.73 64.77 17.45
N SER A 322 -18.56 64.11 17.53
CA SER A 322 -17.24 64.70 17.22
C SER A 322 -16.08 63.78 17.64
N ARG A 323 -14.85 64.22 17.35
CA ARG A 323 -13.63 63.46 17.03
C ARG A 323 -12.63 63.44 18.21
N ASN A 324 -11.76 62.41 18.20
CA ASN A 324 -10.34 62.39 18.58
C ASN A 324 -9.85 62.15 20.03
N ARG A 325 -8.87 61.22 20.06
CA ARG A 325 -7.64 61.05 20.91
C ARG A 325 -7.77 60.58 22.35
N GLY A 326 -6.98 59.55 22.68
CA GLY A 326 -6.54 59.23 24.04
C GLY A 326 -6.06 57.78 24.17
N ASP A 327 -4.77 57.61 24.45
CA ASP A 327 -4.03 56.36 24.67
C ASP A 327 -4.19 55.85 26.13
N MET A 328 -3.69 54.64 26.40
CA MET A 328 -3.41 53.97 27.69
C MET A 328 -4.29 52.76 28.12
N GLN A 329 -3.70 51.59 27.90
CA GLN A 329 -3.46 50.44 28.80
C GLN A 329 -4.47 50.00 29.89
N ASN A 330 -4.77 48.69 29.77
CA ASN A 330 -4.65 47.60 30.75
C ASN A 330 -5.88 47.02 31.48
N VAL A 331 -5.82 45.68 31.58
CA VAL A 331 -6.43 44.72 32.55
C VAL A 331 -7.66 43.91 32.10
N HIS A 332 -7.37 42.61 31.88
CA HIS A 332 -8.11 41.36 32.15
C HIS A 332 -9.57 41.17 31.73
N THR A 333 -9.79 40.11 30.93
CA THR A 333 -10.74 39.05 31.29
C THR A 333 -10.41 37.77 30.51
N GLU A 334 -10.15 36.69 31.25
CA GLU A 334 -10.27 35.29 30.81
C GLU A 334 -11.74 35.05 30.37
N ASP A 335 -12.15 34.07 29.57
CA ASP A 335 -11.83 32.65 29.69
C ASP A 335 -12.61 31.81 28.63
N LYS A 336 -12.22 30.53 28.49
CA LYS A 336 -12.95 29.36 27.93
C LYS A 336 -12.79 29.01 26.44
N SER A 337 -11.72 28.28 26.16
CA SER A 337 -11.66 27.27 25.10
C SER A 337 -12.36 25.97 25.56
N LEU A 338 -13.34 25.49 24.78
CA LEU A 338 -13.98 24.18 24.99
C LEU A 338 -13.08 23.06 24.46
N SER A 339 -12.42 22.33 25.36
CA SER A 339 -11.74 21.07 25.06
C SER A 339 -12.75 19.92 25.03
N LEU A 340 -12.86 19.23 23.90
CA LEU A 340 -13.56 17.95 23.81
C LEU A 340 -12.62 16.83 24.25
N SER A 341 -12.83 16.32 25.46
CA SER A 341 -12.13 15.17 26.04
C SER A 341 -12.67 13.84 25.50
N MET A 342 -11.77 12.92 25.14
CA MET A 342 -12.05 11.54 24.73
C MET A 342 -11.92 10.61 25.97
N PRO A 343 -12.68 9.49 26.08
CA PRO A 343 -12.70 8.69 27.30
C PRO A 343 -11.41 7.90 27.49
N VAL A 344 -10.96 7.83 28.75
CA VAL A 344 -9.84 6.99 29.21
C VAL A 344 -10.38 5.60 29.52
N ILE A 345 -9.74 4.57 28.98
CA ILE A 345 -9.97 3.17 29.34
C ILE A 345 -8.99 2.84 30.46
N THR A 346 -9.49 2.42 31.61
CA THR A 346 -8.69 1.91 32.74
C THR A 346 -8.27 0.47 32.46
N GLU A 347 -6.99 0.19 32.57
CA GLU A 347 -6.43 -1.16 32.56
C GLU A 347 -6.66 -1.80 33.94
N GLU A 348 -7.27 -2.98 33.97
CA GLU A 348 -7.41 -3.81 35.17
C GLU A 348 -6.04 -4.43 35.51
N GLU A 349 -5.67 -4.33 36.77
CA GLU A 349 -4.38 -4.75 37.33
C GLU A 349 -4.26 -6.28 37.32
N GLU A 350 -3.22 -6.82 36.68
CA GLU A 350 -2.78 -8.21 36.85
C GLU A 350 -2.12 -8.38 38.23
N GLU A 351 -2.79 -9.10 39.12
CA GLU A 351 -2.22 -9.56 40.39
C GLU A 351 -1.08 -10.56 40.11
N ASN A 352 0.13 -10.16 40.53
CA ASN A 352 1.26 -11.06 40.70
C ASN A 352 1.07 -11.86 41.99
N GLU A 353 0.78 -13.16 41.89
CA GLU A 353 1.09 -14.10 42.98
C GLU A 353 2.39 -14.84 42.70
N SER A 354 3.40 -14.41 43.44
CA SER A 354 4.62 -15.15 43.73
C SER A 354 4.31 -16.41 44.55
N PHE A 355 4.74 -17.58 44.10
CA PHE A 355 4.96 -18.73 44.98
C PHE A 355 6.45 -19.11 44.97
N SER A 356 7.08 -18.85 46.11
CA SER A 356 8.37 -19.40 46.52
C SER A 356 8.18 -20.71 47.29
N GLU A 357 8.98 -21.71 46.92
CA GLU A 357 9.55 -22.82 47.72
C GLU A 357 8.76 -23.40 48.92
N THR A 358 8.39 -24.68 48.79
CA THR A 358 8.95 -25.79 49.60
C THR A 358 8.93 -27.08 48.79
#